data_AF-A0A6I7MTK3-F1
#
_entry.id   AF-A0A6I7MTK3-F1
#
_cell.length_a   1.000
_cell.length_b   1.000
_cell.length_c   1.000
_cell.angle_alpha   90.00
_cell.angle_beta   90.00
_cell.angle_gamma   90.00
#
_symmetry.space_group_name_H-M   'P 1'
#
loop_
_entity.id
_entity.type
_entity.pdbx_description
1 polymer ?
#
loop_
_entity_poly.entity_id
_entity_poly.type
_entity_poly.pdbx_seq_one_letter_code
_entity_poly.pdbx_strand_id
1 'polypeptide(L)'
;MKTFIELWKEGRTRFTNQLANIKPQDLSKKLGDSPNSAGFLIRHIAEVELLFAKNVFGKMDVKVDAQTLKAGKDTGEWTGLDALLSIERYAAEQLEEAITGQTDWEKVIETKEFGKKTLAEAFGRITTHTAYHAGQLAIVVKYGTN
;
A
#
# COMPACT_ATOMS: atom_id res chain seq x y z
N MET A 1 4.67 -21.27 -8.74
CA MET A 1 5.45 -20.01 -8.67
C MET A 1 4.84 -18.87 -9.46
N LYS A 2 4.38 -19.03 -10.73
CA LYS A 2 3.61 -17.99 -11.47
C LYS A 2 2.32 -17.51 -10.78
N THR A 3 1.81 -18.23 -9.77
CA THR A 3 0.51 -17.97 -9.16
C THR A 3 0.49 -16.76 -8.22
N PHE A 4 1.51 -16.51 -7.41
CA PHE A 4 1.45 -15.41 -6.43
C PHE A 4 1.53 -14.03 -7.07
N ILE A 5 2.44 -13.81 -8.02
CA ILE A 5 2.53 -12.49 -8.67
C ILE A 5 1.22 -12.11 -9.39
N GLU A 6 0.58 -13.07 -10.07
CA GLU A 6 -0.70 -12.83 -10.73
C GLU A 6 -1.84 -12.57 -9.73
N LEU A 7 -1.85 -13.27 -8.59
CA LEU A 7 -2.79 -12.99 -7.50
C LEU A 7 -2.62 -11.58 -6.93
N TRP A 8 -1.37 -11.13 -6.76
CA TRP A 8 -1.10 -9.77 -6.31
C TRP A 8 -1.50 -8.73 -7.35
N LYS A 9 -1.17 -8.95 -8.63
CA LYS A 9 -1.59 -8.06 -9.72
C LYS A 9 -3.10 -7.89 -9.77
N GLU A 10 -3.84 -9.01 -9.74
CA GLU A 10 -5.29 -8.99 -9.71
C GLU A 10 -5.82 -8.30 -8.45
N GLY A 11 -5.29 -8.64 -7.26
CA GLY A 11 -5.69 -8.01 -6.01
C GLY A 11 -5.45 -6.50 -6.00
N ARG A 12 -4.32 -6.05 -6.55
CA ARG A 12 -3.94 -4.65 -6.64
C ARG A 12 -4.81 -3.85 -7.61
N THR A 13 -5.53 -4.49 -8.54
CA THR A 13 -6.52 -3.79 -9.39
C THR A 13 -7.60 -3.09 -8.57
N ARG A 14 -7.93 -3.62 -7.38
CA ARG A 14 -8.87 -2.97 -6.45
C ARG A 14 -8.44 -1.57 -6.08
N PHE A 15 -7.12 -1.34 -6.02
CA PHE A 15 -6.53 -0.05 -5.72
C PHE A 15 -6.25 0.79 -6.97
N THR A 16 -5.57 0.25 -7.98
CA THR A 16 -5.19 1.01 -9.17
C THR A 16 -6.38 1.54 -9.95
N ASN A 17 -7.52 0.83 -9.95
CA ASN A 17 -8.76 1.30 -10.55
C ASN A 17 -9.35 2.53 -9.82
N GLN A 18 -9.09 2.69 -8.52
CA GLN A 18 -9.47 3.91 -7.79
C GLN A 18 -8.59 5.09 -8.22
N LEU A 19 -7.28 4.86 -8.37
CA LEU A 19 -6.32 5.89 -8.76
C LEU A 19 -6.58 6.45 -10.16
N ALA A 20 -7.12 5.65 -11.08
CA ALA A 20 -7.40 6.08 -12.45
C ALA A 20 -8.43 7.23 -12.54
N ASN A 21 -9.31 7.37 -11.55
CA ASN A 21 -10.42 8.33 -11.56
C ASN A 21 -10.33 9.40 -10.48
N ILE A 22 -9.29 9.35 -9.63
CA ILE A 22 -9.15 10.26 -8.50
C ILE A 22 -8.77 11.67 -8.97
N LYS A 23 -9.30 12.69 -8.31
CA LYS A 23 -9.01 14.09 -8.59
C LYS A 23 -8.36 14.77 -7.39
N PRO A 24 -7.62 15.88 -7.59
CA PRO A 24 -6.97 16.59 -6.48
C PRO A 24 -7.93 16.96 -5.34
N GLN A 25 -9.16 17.38 -5.65
CA GLN A 25 -10.17 17.72 -4.65
C GLN A 25 -10.69 16.54 -3.82
N ASP A 26 -10.43 15.30 -4.25
CA ASP A 26 -10.83 14.12 -3.49
C ASP A 26 -9.86 13.83 -2.35
N LEU A 27 -8.62 14.33 -2.42
CA LEU A 27 -7.54 13.94 -1.53
C LEU A 27 -7.77 14.34 -0.07
N SER A 28 -8.46 15.47 0.16
CA SER A 28 -8.83 15.93 1.50
C SER A 28 -10.09 15.27 2.07
N LYS A 29 -10.86 14.53 1.24
CA LYS A 29 -12.12 13.94 1.69
C LYS A 29 -11.88 12.94 2.83
N LYS A 30 -12.80 12.94 3.79
CA LYS A 30 -12.93 11.92 4.86
C LYS A 30 -14.36 11.39 4.89
N LEU A 31 -14.54 10.20 5.43
CA LEU A 31 -15.87 9.60 5.63
C LEU A 31 -16.35 9.85 7.07
N GLY A 32 -17.22 10.83 7.26
CA GLY A 32 -17.67 11.24 8.60
C GLY A 32 -16.47 11.57 9.50
N ASP A 33 -16.46 11.03 10.71
CA ASP A 33 -15.36 11.21 11.69
C ASP A 33 -14.17 10.26 11.44
N SER A 34 -14.11 9.57 10.30
CA SER A 34 -12.97 8.72 9.93
C SER A 34 -11.68 9.54 9.99
N PRO A 35 -10.62 9.06 10.68
CA PRO A 35 -9.41 9.84 10.86
C PRO A 35 -8.65 10.06 9.55
N ASN A 36 -8.78 9.14 8.59
CA ASN A 36 -7.95 9.07 7.39
C ASN A 36 -8.65 9.68 6.18
N SER A 37 -7.95 10.60 5.52
CA SER A 37 -8.31 11.14 4.21
C SER A 37 -7.94 10.21 3.06
N ALA A 38 -8.51 10.46 1.88
CA ALA A 38 -8.13 9.75 0.66
C ALA A 38 -6.63 9.87 0.35
N GLY A 39 -6.06 11.08 0.49
CA GLY A 39 -4.63 11.31 0.28
C GLY A 39 -3.75 10.52 1.24
N PHE A 40 -4.13 10.47 2.52
CA PHE A 40 -3.44 9.64 3.50
C PHE A 40 -3.47 8.16 3.15
N LEU A 41 -4.64 7.63 2.74
CA LEU A 41 -4.77 6.21 2.39
C LEU A 41 -3.86 5.83 1.22
N ILE A 42 -3.77 6.68 0.19
CA ILE A 42 -2.89 6.46 -0.96
C ILE A 42 -1.44 6.46 -0.49
N ARG A 43 -1.02 7.49 0.26
CA ARG A 43 0.36 7.54 0.77
C ARG A 43 0.69 6.33 1.63
N HIS A 44 -0.23 5.92 2.50
CA HIS A 44 -0.06 4.82 3.43
C HIS A 44 0.14 3.48 2.72
N ILE A 45 -0.64 3.21 1.66
CA ILE A 45 -0.47 2.00 0.86
C ILE A 45 0.93 1.97 0.24
N ALA A 46 1.36 3.03 -0.45
CA ALA A 46 2.70 3.10 -1.04
C ALA A 46 3.82 2.83 -0.02
N GLU A 47 3.75 3.47 1.16
CA GLU A 47 4.76 3.31 2.20
C GLU A 47 4.82 1.88 2.74
N VAL A 48 3.67 1.23 2.93
CA VAL A 48 3.61 -0.16 3.41
C VAL A 48 4.07 -1.13 2.33
N GLU A 49 3.70 -0.94 1.06
CA GLU A 49 4.20 -1.76 -0.05
C GLU A 49 5.73 -1.71 -0.16
N LEU A 50 6.32 -0.51 -0.06
CA LEU A 50 7.78 -0.35 -0.05
C LEU A 50 8.45 -0.98 1.19
N LEU A 51 7.82 -0.89 2.37
CA LEU A 51 8.31 -1.56 3.58
C LEU A 51 8.28 -3.08 3.45
N PHE A 52 7.27 -3.64 2.80
CA PHE A 52 7.23 -5.08 2.50
C PHE A 52 8.31 -5.47 1.49
N ALA A 53 8.47 -4.70 0.41
CA ALA A 53 9.55 -4.94 -0.56
C ALA A 53 10.91 -5.02 0.14
N LYS A 54 11.18 -4.08 1.05
CA LYS A 54 12.45 -4.00 1.79
C LYS A 54 12.60 -5.05 2.89
N ASN A 55 11.69 -5.05 3.87
CA ASN A 55 11.88 -5.76 5.14
C ASN A 55 11.36 -7.20 5.11
N VAL A 56 10.46 -7.53 4.17
CA VAL A 56 9.87 -8.87 4.04
C VAL A 56 10.52 -9.63 2.89
N PHE A 57 10.56 -9.02 1.72
CA PHE A 57 11.05 -9.66 0.49
C PHE A 57 12.54 -9.38 0.20
N GLY A 58 13.20 -8.59 1.04
CA GLY A 58 14.67 -8.46 1.05
C GLY A 58 15.24 -7.52 0.00
N LYS A 59 14.44 -6.64 -0.61
CA LYS A 59 14.89 -5.65 -1.59
C LYS A 59 15.49 -4.42 -0.87
N MET A 60 16.73 -4.56 -0.38
CA MET A 60 17.36 -3.63 0.56
C MET A 60 17.69 -2.24 0.00
N ASP A 61 17.78 -2.12 -1.33
CA ASP A 61 18.02 -0.88 -2.08
C ASP A 61 16.79 0.04 -2.15
N VAL A 62 15.62 -0.45 -1.73
CA VAL A 62 14.39 0.35 -1.66
C VAL A 62 14.54 1.49 -0.65
N LYS A 63 14.22 2.70 -1.11
CA LYS A 63 14.11 3.89 -0.27
C LYS A 63 12.69 4.02 0.25
N VAL A 64 12.55 4.10 1.57
CA VAL A 64 11.29 4.32 2.27
C VAL A 64 11.43 5.52 3.17
N ASP A 65 10.51 6.48 3.03
CA ASP A 65 10.20 7.42 4.10
C ASP A 65 8.76 7.19 4.56
N ALA A 66 8.61 6.40 5.62
CA ALA A 66 7.34 5.95 6.18
C ALA A 66 6.68 7.03 7.06
N GLN A 67 6.33 8.17 6.47
CA GLN A 67 5.81 9.34 7.17
C GLN A 67 4.44 9.07 7.80
N THR A 68 3.55 8.33 7.13
CA THR A 68 2.23 7.99 7.67
C THR A 68 2.32 7.12 8.93
N LEU A 69 3.31 6.21 8.96
CA LEU A 69 3.57 5.34 10.10
C LEU A 69 4.27 6.08 11.25
N LYS A 70 5.22 6.98 10.94
CA LYS A 70 5.90 7.82 11.95
C LYS A 70 4.92 8.77 12.65
N ALA A 71 4.03 9.41 11.89
CA ALA A 71 3.02 10.32 12.43
C ALA A 71 1.91 9.56 13.18
N GLY A 72 1.61 8.32 12.78
CA GLY A 72 0.59 7.46 13.40
C GLY A 72 -0.84 7.96 13.22
N LYS A 73 -1.04 9.08 12.50
CA LYS A 73 -2.33 9.69 12.19
C LYS A 73 -2.23 10.52 10.92
N ASP A 74 -3.38 10.78 10.32
CA ASP A 74 -3.48 11.73 9.22
C ASP A 74 -3.33 13.18 9.71
N THR A 75 -2.38 13.89 9.12
CA THR A 75 -2.05 15.30 9.38
C THR A 75 -2.65 16.24 8.35
N GLY A 76 -3.26 15.72 7.28
CA GLY A 76 -3.83 16.49 6.17
C GLY A 76 -2.79 16.97 5.15
N GLU A 77 -1.53 16.52 5.22
CA GLU A 77 -0.45 16.99 4.34
C GLU A 77 -0.45 16.35 2.93
N TRP A 78 -1.25 15.30 2.72
CA TRP A 78 -1.24 14.48 1.51
C TRP A 78 -2.18 14.98 0.41
N THR A 79 -1.95 16.19 -0.10
CA THR A 79 -2.84 16.86 -1.07
C THR A 79 -2.29 16.99 -2.49
N GLY A 80 -1.05 16.56 -2.73
CA GLY A 80 -0.41 16.60 -4.05
C GLY A 80 -0.63 15.33 -4.86
N LEU A 81 -1.60 15.34 -5.79
CA LEU A 81 -1.96 14.15 -6.57
C LEU A 81 -0.77 13.56 -7.35
N ASP A 82 -0.01 14.37 -8.07
CA ASP A 82 1.11 13.87 -8.88
C ASP A 82 2.21 13.22 -8.03
N ALA A 83 2.48 13.79 -6.85
CA ALA A 83 3.45 13.23 -5.91
C ALA A 83 2.98 11.88 -5.35
N LEU A 84 1.68 11.77 -5.02
CA LEU A 84 1.06 10.53 -4.57
C LEU A 84 1.08 9.45 -5.65
N LEU A 85 0.71 9.79 -6.89
CA LEU A 85 0.77 8.84 -8.01
C LEU A 85 2.21 8.43 -8.35
N SER A 86 3.18 9.32 -8.16
CA SER A 86 4.59 9.01 -8.39
C SER A 86 5.15 8.03 -7.38
N ILE A 87 4.89 8.23 -6.07
CA ILE A 87 5.34 7.27 -5.06
C ILE A 87 4.62 5.93 -5.18
N GLU A 88 3.35 5.94 -5.59
CA GLU A 88 2.57 4.73 -5.85
C GLU A 88 3.13 3.87 -6.98
N ARG A 89 3.50 4.48 -8.11
CA ARG A 89 4.16 3.74 -9.21
C ARG A 89 5.47 3.14 -8.75
N TYR A 90 6.30 3.92 -8.04
CA TYR A 90 7.55 3.43 -7.48
C TYR A 90 7.31 2.25 -6.53
N ALA A 91 6.36 2.36 -5.60
CA ALA A 91 6.00 1.29 -4.67
C ALA A 91 5.57 0.01 -5.38
N ALA A 92 4.71 0.12 -6.39
CA ALA A 92 4.25 -1.01 -7.20
C ALA A 92 5.43 -1.73 -7.88
N GLU A 93 6.31 -0.98 -8.55
CA GLU A 93 7.49 -1.52 -9.24
C GLU A 93 8.43 -2.25 -8.27
N GLN A 94 8.75 -1.62 -7.14
CA GLN A 94 9.67 -2.22 -6.17
C GLN A 94 9.09 -3.48 -5.52
N LEU A 95 7.79 -3.49 -5.21
CA LEU A 95 7.14 -4.65 -4.61
C LEU A 95 6.99 -5.80 -5.64
N GLU A 96 6.64 -5.50 -6.89
CA GLU A 96 6.58 -6.50 -7.97
C GLU A 96 7.92 -7.19 -8.19
N GLU A 97 9.00 -6.41 -8.29
CA GLU A 97 10.36 -6.96 -8.41
C GLU A 97 10.72 -7.84 -7.21
N ALA A 98 10.41 -7.38 -6.00
CA ALA A 98 10.72 -8.10 -4.77
C ALA A 98 9.95 -9.43 -4.67
N ILE A 99 8.66 -9.45 -5.03
CA ILE A 99 7.82 -10.65 -5.07
C ILE A 99 8.33 -11.63 -6.14
N THR A 100 8.67 -11.12 -7.33
CA THR A 100 9.14 -11.94 -8.45
C THR A 100 10.49 -12.62 -8.15
N GLY A 101 11.32 -11.99 -7.30
CA GLY A 101 12.58 -12.57 -6.84
C GLY A 101 12.46 -13.72 -5.83
N GLN A 102 11.27 -14.00 -5.30
CA GLN A 102 11.12 -15.04 -4.26
C GLN A 102 11.03 -16.45 -4.85
N THR A 103 11.75 -17.38 -4.22
CA THR A 103 11.80 -18.80 -4.62
C THR A 103 11.31 -19.76 -3.54
N ASP A 104 11.44 -19.39 -2.27
CA ASP A 104 11.04 -20.21 -1.12
C ASP A 104 9.93 -19.51 -0.32
N TRP A 105 8.68 -19.85 -0.63
CA TRP A 105 7.50 -19.24 -0.02
C TRP A 105 7.21 -19.74 1.41
N GLU A 106 7.81 -20.86 1.82
CA GLU A 106 7.69 -21.42 3.17
C GLU A 106 8.74 -20.87 4.13
N LYS A 107 9.75 -20.15 3.60
CA LYS A 107 10.74 -19.44 4.41
C LYS A 107 10.05 -18.58 5.46
N VAL A 108 10.42 -18.80 6.72
CA VAL A 108 9.95 -17.98 7.83
C VAL A 108 10.81 -16.73 7.97
N ILE A 109 10.13 -15.59 8.06
CA ILE A 109 10.70 -14.31 8.45
C ILE A 109 10.13 -13.88 9.80
N GLU A 110 10.84 -13.00 10.49
CA GLU A 110 10.40 -12.40 11.75
C GLU A 110 10.51 -10.88 11.65
N THR A 111 9.39 -10.19 11.86
CA THR A 111 9.33 -8.72 11.90
C THR A 111 8.82 -8.25 13.26
N LYS A 112 9.11 -7.00 13.62
CA LYS A 112 8.61 -6.42 14.87
C LYS A 112 7.09 -6.23 14.84
N GLU A 113 6.54 -6.01 13.66
CA GLU A 113 5.17 -5.59 13.43
C GLU A 113 4.16 -6.75 13.46
N PHE A 114 4.59 -7.95 13.04
CA PHE A 114 3.68 -9.11 12.95
C PHE A 114 4.32 -10.46 13.28
N GLY A 115 5.51 -10.47 13.87
CA GLY A 115 6.16 -11.66 14.39
C GLY A 115 6.59 -12.63 13.29
N LYS A 116 6.59 -13.92 13.62
CA LYS A 116 7.01 -15.00 12.71
C LYS A 116 5.93 -15.34 11.70
N LYS A 117 6.27 -15.26 10.42
CA LYS A 117 5.39 -15.59 9.29
C LYS A 117 6.17 -16.24 8.15
N THR A 118 5.55 -17.15 7.42
CA THR A 118 6.11 -17.57 6.12
C THR A 118 6.02 -16.41 5.12
N LEU A 119 6.84 -16.43 4.08
CA LEU A 119 6.73 -15.45 2.99
C LEU A 119 5.35 -15.51 2.31
N ALA A 120 4.72 -16.69 2.21
CA ALA A 120 3.36 -16.84 1.70
C ALA A 120 2.32 -16.12 2.59
N GLU A 121 2.42 -16.26 3.91
CA GLU A 121 1.54 -15.54 4.85
C GLU A 121 1.77 -14.02 4.78
N ALA A 122 3.04 -13.58 4.70
CA ALA A 122 3.37 -12.17 4.57
C ALA A 122 2.86 -11.58 3.24
N PHE A 123 2.94 -12.35 2.15
CA PHE A 123 2.33 -12.01 0.86
C PHE A 123 0.81 -11.85 0.96
N GLY A 124 0.12 -12.78 1.63
CA GLY A 124 -1.31 -12.66 1.88
C GLY A 124 -1.66 -11.39 2.66
N ARG A 125 -0.82 -11.04 3.64
CA ARG A 125 -0.97 -9.81 4.44
C ARG A 125 -0.87 -8.54 3.60
N ILE A 126 0.16 -8.39 2.76
CA ILE A 126 0.30 -7.16 1.93
C ILE A 126 -0.81 -7.07 0.88
N THR A 127 -1.16 -8.18 0.24
CA THR A 127 -2.23 -8.20 -0.77
C THR A 127 -3.58 -7.80 -0.18
N THR A 128 -3.91 -8.32 1.01
CA THR A 128 -5.16 -7.98 1.70
C THR A 128 -5.13 -6.59 2.34
N HIS A 129 -3.97 -6.11 2.81
CA HIS A 129 -3.79 -4.74 3.31
C HIS A 129 -4.06 -3.70 2.21
N THR A 130 -3.44 -3.85 1.03
CA THR A 130 -3.69 -2.98 -0.12
C THR A 130 -5.18 -3.00 -0.50
N ALA A 131 -5.81 -4.17 -0.61
CA ALA A 131 -7.22 -4.29 -0.95
C ALA A 131 -8.15 -3.68 0.13
N TYR A 132 -7.82 -3.84 1.41
CA TYR A 132 -8.57 -3.30 2.53
C TYR A 132 -8.60 -1.77 2.50
N HIS A 133 -7.43 -1.12 2.35
CA HIS A 133 -7.35 0.34 2.25
C HIS A 133 -7.87 0.87 0.92
N ALA A 134 -7.78 0.10 -0.17
CA ALA A 134 -8.43 0.45 -1.43
C ALA A 134 -9.97 0.52 -1.30
N GLY A 135 -10.57 -0.40 -0.55
CA GLY A 135 -12.00 -0.35 -0.23
C GLY A 135 -12.38 0.90 0.57
N GLN A 136 -11.56 1.26 1.57
CA GLN A 136 -11.74 2.50 2.33
C GLN A 136 -11.65 3.73 1.41
N LEU A 137 -10.64 3.78 0.54
CA LEU A 137 -10.45 4.85 -0.44
C LEU A 137 -11.67 4.99 -1.35
N ALA A 138 -12.19 3.88 -1.87
CA ALA A 138 -13.37 3.89 -2.74
C ALA A 138 -14.59 4.53 -2.06
N ILE A 139 -14.83 4.19 -0.79
CA ILE A 139 -15.94 4.77 -0.01
C ILE A 139 -15.69 6.25 0.29
N VAL A 140 -14.46 6.63 0.67
CA VAL A 140 -14.10 8.03 0.94
C VAL A 140 -14.24 8.89 -0.33
N VAL A 141 -13.78 8.42 -1.49
CA VAL A 141 -13.89 9.18 -2.74
C VAL A 141 -15.36 9.36 -3.13
N LYS A 142 -16.17 8.31 -2.99
CA LYS A 142 -17.58 8.29 -3.40
C LYS A 142 -18.51 9.06 -2.48
N TYR A 143 -18.31 8.99 -1.17
CA TYR A 143 -19.26 9.50 -0.16
C TYR A 143 -18.64 10.48 0.83
N GLY A 144 -17.32 10.62 0.83
CA GLY A 144 -16.63 11.51 1.74
C GLY A 144 -16.83 12.98 1.41
N THR A 145 -16.66 13.79 2.43
CA THR A 145 -16.73 15.24 2.40
C THR A 145 -15.42 15.83 2.89
N ASN A 146 -15.16 17.08 2.52
CA ASN A 146 -14.03 17.86 3.05
C ASN A 146 -14.35 18.44 4.43
#